data_AF-A0A944NWA3-F1
#
_entry.id   AF-A0A944NWA3-F1
#
_cell.length_a   1.000
_cell.length_b   1.000
_cell.length_c   1.000
_cell.angle_alpha   90.00
_cell.angle_beta   90.00
_cell.angle_gamma   90.00
#
_symmetry.space_group_name_H-M   'P 1'
#
loop_
_entity.id
_entity.type
_entity.pdbx_description
1 polymer ?
#
loop_
_entity_poly.entity_id
_entity_poly.type
_entity_poly.pdbx_seq_one_letter_code
_entity_poly.pdbx_strand_id
1 'polypeptide(L)'
;MRVQRFFTANGGSPYDGMAFRKTMSEIRNPDGSVVFQMKDVEVPADWSQVASDIIAQKYFRKAGIPARVKKVEENTVPSWLWRSVPDEKALAKLPEDDRYSHESTAKQVFDRLAGTWTYWGWKGGYFDAEDDARAFFDEMRLMLAQQMGAPNSPQWFNTGLHWAYGIDGPAQGHFYVDFRTGDLKRSESAYEHPQPHACFIQGIQDNLVNEGGIMDLWTREARLFKYGSGTGTN
;
A
#
# COMPACT_ATOMS: atom_id res chain seq x y z
N MET A 1 -12.92 2.95 -19.14
CA MET A 1 -12.57 4.35 -18.78
C MET A 1 -11.36 4.77 -19.60
N ARG A 2 -11.50 5.86 -20.34
CA ARG A 2 -10.37 6.54 -20.98
C ARG A 2 -9.68 7.44 -19.97
N VAL A 3 -8.36 7.43 -19.95
CA VAL A 3 -7.55 8.25 -19.04
C VAL A 3 -6.59 9.10 -19.85
N GLN A 4 -6.85 10.40 -19.87
CA GLN A 4 -5.97 11.37 -20.50
C GLN A 4 -4.80 11.70 -19.57
N ARG A 5 -3.61 11.82 -20.16
CA ARG A 5 -2.43 12.33 -19.46
C ARG A 5 -2.51 13.85 -19.37
N PHE A 6 -2.30 14.40 -18.18
CA PHE A 6 -2.31 15.84 -17.91
C PHE A 6 -0.97 16.30 -17.37
N PHE A 7 -0.35 15.52 -16.48
CA PHE A 7 0.89 15.89 -15.79
C PHE A 7 2.10 15.08 -16.27
N THR A 8 1.87 13.93 -16.90
CA THR A 8 2.94 12.99 -17.32
C THR A 8 3.09 12.88 -18.83
N ALA A 9 4.29 12.48 -19.28
CA ALA A 9 4.56 12.15 -20.68
C ALA A 9 4.60 10.63 -20.90
N ASN A 10 4.32 10.18 -22.13
CA ASN A 10 4.43 8.76 -22.48
C ASN A 10 5.90 8.34 -22.63
N GLY A 11 6.24 7.13 -22.19
CA GLY A 11 7.55 6.50 -22.40
C GLY A 11 8.67 6.91 -21.44
N GLY A 12 8.40 7.80 -20.47
CA GLY A 12 9.33 8.22 -19.41
C GLY A 12 8.92 7.76 -18.02
N SER A 13 9.74 8.07 -17.01
CA SER A 13 9.32 7.94 -15.61
C SER A 13 8.33 9.06 -15.28
N PRO A 14 7.26 8.81 -14.50
CA PRO A 14 6.42 9.91 -14.01
C PRO A 14 7.17 10.88 -13.10
N TYR A 15 8.36 10.50 -12.61
CA TYR A 15 9.22 11.34 -11.79
C TYR A 15 10.24 12.14 -12.61
N ASP A 16 10.26 12.00 -13.93
CA ASP A 16 11.17 12.76 -14.79
C ASP A 16 10.91 14.27 -14.62
N GLY A 17 11.97 15.05 -14.39
CA GLY A 17 11.86 16.48 -14.10
C GLY A 17 11.59 16.83 -12.63
N MET A 18 11.38 15.85 -11.75
CA MET A 18 11.31 16.07 -10.30
C MET A 18 12.67 15.85 -9.64
N ALA A 19 13.08 16.79 -8.79
CA ALA A 19 14.23 16.59 -7.92
C ALA A 19 13.83 15.73 -6.71
N PHE A 20 14.70 14.78 -6.34
CA PHE A 20 14.60 14.01 -5.11
C PHE A 20 15.82 14.29 -4.24
N ARG A 21 15.62 14.34 -2.92
CA ARG A 21 16.70 14.52 -1.94
C ARG A 21 16.68 13.40 -0.93
N LYS A 22 17.85 13.09 -0.38
CA LYS A 22 17.97 12.23 0.80
C LYS A 22 17.88 13.08 2.06
N THR A 23 17.21 12.55 3.07
CA THR A 23 17.14 13.12 4.41
C THR A 23 17.23 12.02 5.45
N MET A 24 17.31 12.42 6.72
CA MET A 24 17.24 11.53 7.86
C MET A 24 15.93 11.84 8.62
N SER A 25 15.19 10.81 8.99
CA SER A 25 14.08 10.93 9.93
C SER A 25 14.51 10.40 11.28
N GLU A 26 14.26 11.17 12.34
CA GLU A 26 14.68 10.81 13.69
C GLU A 26 13.62 11.22 14.73
N ILE A 27 13.41 10.36 15.73
CA ILE A 27 12.63 10.66 16.92
C ILE A 27 13.58 10.60 18.12
N ARG A 28 13.59 11.66 18.94
CA ARG A 28 14.34 11.70 20.19
C ARG A 28 13.42 11.82 21.39
N ASN A 29 13.85 11.26 22.51
CA ASN A 29 13.28 11.52 23.83
C ASN A 29 13.64 12.93 24.33
N PRO A 30 12.95 13.45 25.36
CA PRO A 30 13.31 14.73 26.00
C PRO A 30 14.75 14.77 26.55
N ASP A 31 15.33 13.61 26.90
CA ASP A 31 16.72 13.48 27.36
C ASP A 31 17.76 13.45 26.22
N GLY A 32 17.30 13.57 24.96
CA GLY A 32 18.15 13.56 23.76
C GLY A 32 18.48 12.18 23.21
N SER A 33 18.10 11.08 23.88
CA SER A 33 18.29 9.72 23.38
C SER A 33 17.44 9.44 22.15
N VAL A 34 17.96 8.64 21.21
CA VAL A 34 17.29 8.33 19.94
C VAL A 34 16.32 7.17 20.13
N VAL A 35 15.03 7.41 19.83
CA VAL A 35 13.96 6.41 19.86
C VAL A 35 13.85 5.69 18.52
N PHE A 36 14.01 6.44 17.43
CA PHE A 36 13.93 5.93 16.07
C PHE A 36 14.86 6.77 15.19
N GLN A 37 15.58 6.11 14.30
CA GLN A 37 16.35 6.80 13.27
C GLN A 37 16.27 6.00 11.98
N MET A 38 16.04 6.71 10.89
CA MET A 38 16.10 6.19 9.55
C MET A 38 16.92 7.13 8.69
N LYS A 39 18.06 6.64 8.20
CA LYS A 39 18.98 7.37 7.33
C LYS A 39 18.60 7.15 5.87
N ASP A 40 19.09 8.04 5.01
CA ASP A 40 18.97 7.91 3.54
C ASP A 40 17.53 7.81 3.02
N VAL A 41 16.58 8.43 3.72
CA VAL A 41 15.18 8.55 3.30
C VAL A 41 15.12 9.42 2.05
N GLU A 42 14.76 8.84 0.91
CA GLU A 42 14.62 9.58 -0.35
C GLU A 42 13.18 10.06 -0.56
N VAL A 43 13.01 11.38 -0.72
CA VAL A 43 11.70 12.05 -0.90
C VAL A 43 11.82 13.12 -1.98
N PRO A 44 10.70 13.60 -2.56
CA PRO A 44 10.72 14.78 -3.43
C PRO A 44 11.39 15.97 -2.72
N ALA A 45 12.22 16.72 -3.45
CA ALA A 45 13.07 17.76 -2.88
C ALA A 45 12.27 18.85 -2.17
N ASP A 46 11.10 19.19 -2.70
CA ASP A 46 10.22 20.24 -2.20
C ASP A 46 9.42 19.83 -0.95
N TRP A 47 9.48 18.56 -0.53
CA TRP A 47 8.82 18.12 0.70
C TRP A 47 9.47 18.76 1.92
N SER A 48 8.63 19.21 2.85
CA SER A 48 9.09 19.66 4.17
C SER A 48 9.75 18.51 4.95
N GLN A 49 10.61 18.84 5.91
CA GLN A 49 11.17 17.82 6.80
C GLN A 49 10.06 17.08 7.56
N VAL A 50 9.01 17.78 8.00
CA VAL A 50 7.84 17.16 8.66
C VAL A 50 7.16 16.12 7.76
N ALA A 51 6.95 16.41 6.48
CA ALA A 51 6.38 15.44 5.55
C ALA A 51 7.31 14.22 5.36
N SER A 52 8.61 14.47 5.31
CA SER A 52 9.65 13.43 5.21
C SER A 52 9.67 12.52 6.45
N ASP A 53 9.54 13.11 7.62
CA ASP A 53 9.47 12.40 8.90
C ASP A 53 8.19 11.57 8.98
N ILE A 54 7.03 12.13 8.60
CA ILE A 54 5.74 11.43 8.63
C ILE A 54 5.79 10.19 7.73
N ILE A 55 6.26 10.31 6.48
CA ILE A 55 6.28 9.15 5.57
C ILE A 55 7.22 8.06 6.09
N ALA A 56 8.41 8.42 6.57
CA ALA A 56 9.38 7.46 7.09
C ALA A 56 8.89 6.77 8.38
N GLN A 57 8.24 7.51 9.27
CA GLN A 57 7.85 7.00 10.60
C GLN A 57 6.54 6.22 10.56
N LYS A 58 5.60 6.60 9.68
CA LYS A 58 4.24 6.08 9.67
C LYS A 58 3.96 5.19 8.46
N TYR A 59 4.38 5.59 7.26
CA TYR A 59 3.89 4.99 6.02
C TYR A 59 4.86 4.01 5.36
N PHE A 60 6.16 4.17 5.57
CA PHE A 60 7.14 3.18 5.14
C PHE A 60 6.93 1.86 5.86
N ARG A 61 6.86 0.79 5.06
CA ARG A 61 6.89 -0.57 5.58
C ARG A 61 8.26 -0.83 6.23
N LYS A 62 8.25 -1.03 7.55
CA LYS A 62 9.46 -1.07 8.38
C LYS A 62 10.25 -2.38 8.36
N ALA A 63 9.68 -3.46 7.85
CA ALA A 63 10.33 -4.77 7.80
C ALA A 63 9.62 -5.72 6.83
N GLY A 64 10.35 -6.77 6.43
CA GLY A 64 9.83 -7.89 5.66
C GLY A 64 9.75 -7.62 4.16
N ILE A 65 10.40 -6.57 3.66
CA ILE A 65 10.50 -6.34 2.21
C ILE A 65 11.65 -7.17 1.67
N PRO A 66 11.40 -8.13 0.77
CA PRO A 66 12.46 -8.93 0.18
C PRO A 66 13.39 -8.05 -0.66
N ALA A 67 14.71 -8.19 -0.48
CA ALA A 67 15.72 -7.46 -1.25
C ALA A 67 15.75 -7.85 -2.73
N ARG A 68 15.16 -8.99 -3.09
CA ARG A 68 15.00 -9.50 -4.45
C ARG A 68 13.60 -10.04 -4.64
N VAL A 69 12.92 -9.51 -5.65
CA VAL A 69 11.60 -9.98 -6.10
C VAL A 69 11.66 -10.45 -7.54
N LYS A 70 10.76 -11.34 -7.90
CA LYS A 70 10.49 -11.75 -9.28
C LYS A 70 9.04 -11.48 -9.63
N LYS A 71 8.77 -11.20 -10.90
CA LYS A 71 7.41 -11.04 -11.41
C LYS A 71 6.70 -12.38 -11.51
N VAL A 72 5.40 -12.39 -11.23
CA VAL A 72 4.52 -13.54 -11.43
C VAL A 72 3.79 -13.33 -12.75
N GLU A 73 4.06 -14.22 -13.70
CA GLU A 73 3.40 -14.21 -14.99
C GLU A 73 1.88 -14.42 -14.83
N GLU A 74 1.12 -13.49 -15.39
CA GLU A 74 -0.33 -13.54 -15.42
C GLU A 74 -0.79 -13.11 -16.83
N ASN A 75 -1.11 -14.08 -17.68
CA ASN A 75 -1.38 -13.86 -19.11
C ASN A 75 -2.55 -12.92 -19.41
N THR A 76 -3.43 -12.69 -18.44
CA THR A 76 -4.54 -11.75 -18.55
C THR A 76 -4.19 -10.32 -18.14
N VAL A 77 -2.96 -10.09 -17.68
CA VAL A 77 -2.45 -8.81 -17.20
C VAL A 77 -1.20 -8.44 -18.02
N PRO A 78 -1.07 -7.19 -18.49
CA PRO A 78 0.14 -6.72 -19.15
C PRO A 78 1.37 -6.94 -18.28
N SER A 79 2.48 -7.38 -18.89
CA SER A 79 3.67 -7.83 -18.16
C SER A 79 4.29 -6.77 -17.24
N TRP A 80 4.16 -5.50 -17.59
CA TRP A 80 4.61 -4.39 -16.76
C TRP A 80 3.81 -4.22 -15.46
N LEU A 81 2.56 -4.71 -15.43
CA LEU A 81 1.63 -4.61 -14.31
C LEU A 81 1.57 -5.88 -13.45
N TRP A 82 2.35 -6.90 -13.81
CA TRP A 82 2.46 -8.13 -13.03
C TRP A 82 2.89 -7.84 -11.59
N ARG A 83 2.24 -8.55 -10.67
CA ARG A 83 2.65 -8.57 -9.27
C ARG A 83 4.02 -9.22 -9.10
N SER A 84 4.62 -8.96 -7.96
CA SER A 84 5.92 -9.47 -7.56
C SER A 84 5.78 -10.44 -6.38
N VAL A 85 6.72 -11.38 -6.26
CA VAL A 85 6.89 -12.25 -5.09
C VAL A 85 8.37 -12.33 -4.72
N PRO A 86 8.73 -12.71 -3.47
CA PRO A 86 10.12 -12.98 -3.11
C PRO A 86 10.77 -13.94 -4.11
N ASP A 87 11.97 -13.60 -4.59
CA ASP A 87 12.78 -14.53 -5.39
C ASP A 87 13.68 -15.33 -4.45
N GLU A 88 13.14 -16.42 -3.89
CA GLU A 88 13.85 -17.28 -2.93
C GLU A 88 15.23 -17.73 -3.42
N LYS A 89 15.39 -17.99 -4.73
CA LYS A 89 16.68 -18.42 -5.30
C LYS A 89 17.69 -17.28 -5.33
N ALA A 90 17.25 -16.05 -5.58
CA ALA A 90 18.11 -14.88 -5.54
C ALA A 90 18.40 -14.42 -4.10
N LEU A 91 17.42 -14.51 -3.21
CA LEU A 91 17.55 -14.19 -1.79
C LEU A 91 18.53 -15.14 -1.09
N ALA A 92 18.49 -16.43 -1.41
CA ALA A 92 19.42 -17.42 -0.83
C ALA A 92 20.90 -17.12 -1.13
N LYS A 93 21.20 -16.29 -2.14
CA LYS A 93 22.56 -15.84 -2.50
C LYS A 93 23.04 -14.66 -1.67
N LEU A 94 22.16 -14.02 -0.89
CA LEU A 94 22.50 -12.91 -0.01
C LEU A 94 22.75 -13.43 1.42
N PRO A 95 23.61 -12.73 2.20
CA PRO A 95 23.69 -12.91 3.64
C PRO A 95 22.30 -12.82 4.27
N GLU A 96 22.04 -13.61 5.33
CA GLU A 96 20.71 -13.71 5.94
C GLU A 96 20.14 -12.35 6.35
N ASP A 97 20.98 -11.50 6.95
CA ASP A 97 20.62 -10.15 7.40
C ASP A 97 20.30 -9.17 6.25
N ASP A 98 20.72 -9.49 5.02
CA ASP A 98 20.51 -8.65 3.83
C ASP A 98 19.31 -9.10 2.98
N ARG A 99 18.65 -10.22 3.35
CA ARG A 99 17.55 -10.77 2.55
C ARG A 99 16.27 -9.95 2.66
N TYR A 100 16.05 -9.31 3.80
CA TYR A 100 14.84 -8.54 4.07
C TYR A 100 15.20 -7.15 4.59
N SER A 101 14.38 -6.18 4.20
CA SER A 101 14.61 -4.77 4.44
C SER A 101 13.27 -4.04 4.65
N HIS A 102 13.29 -2.74 4.39
CA HIS A 102 12.20 -1.80 4.62
C HIS A 102 12.11 -0.80 3.45
N GLU A 103 10.99 -0.09 3.33
CA GLU A 103 10.87 1.00 2.34
C GLU A 103 11.76 2.16 2.78
N SER A 104 12.52 2.75 1.85
CA SER A 104 13.44 3.85 2.10
C SER A 104 13.32 5.01 1.12
N THR A 105 12.52 4.86 0.06
CA THR A 105 12.20 5.94 -0.87
C THR A 105 10.69 6.11 -0.98
N ALA A 106 10.22 7.35 -1.03
CA ALA A 106 8.82 7.67 -1.24
C ALA A 106 8.26 7.06 -2.53
N LYS A 107 9.13 6.86 -3.54
CA LYS A 107 8.78 6.20 -4.80
C LYS A 107 8.23 4.79 -4.59
N GLN A 108 8.80 4.02 -3.66
CA GLN A 108 8.32 2.67 -3.34
C GLN A 108 6.85 2.69 -2.88
N VAL A 109 6.51 3.66 -2.03
CA VAL A 109 5.15 3.85 -1.53
C VAL A 109 4.20 4.24 -2.67
N PHE A 110 4.57 5.25 -3.46
CA PHE A 110 3.73 5.70 -4.58
C PHE A 110 3.52 4.59 -5.61
N ASP A 111 4.59 3.85 -5.94
CA ASP A 111 4.57 2.76 -6.91
C ASP A 111 3.70 1.60 -6.42
N ARG A 112 3.78 1.18 -5.15
CA ARG A 112 2.92 0.10 -4.66
C ARG A 112 1.45 0.51 -4.60
N LEU A 113 1.15 1.75 -4.23
CA LEU A 113 -0.21 2.26 -4.16
C LEU A 113 -0.83 2.33 -5.55
N ALA A 114 -0.23 3.13 -6.44
CA ALA A 114 -0.72 3.33 -7.78
C ALA A 114 -0.69 2.03 -8.59
N GLY A 115 0.33 1.20 -8.40
CA GLY A 115 0.47 -0.08 -9.09
C GLY A 115 -0.64 -1.06 -8.71
N THR A 116 -0.97 -1.17 -7.43
CA THR A 116 -2.10 -2.01 -7.00
C THR A 116 -3.44 -1.48 -7.47
N TRP A 117 -3.70 -0.18 -7.38
CA TRP A 117 -4.95 0.38 -7.89
C TRP A 117 -5.10 0.12 -9.39
N THR A 118 -4.02 0.29 -10.14
CA THR A 118 -4.00 0.01 -11.59
C THR A 118 -4.22 -1.47 -11.86
N TYR A 119 -3.57 -2.36 -11.11
CA TYR A 119 -3.70 -3.81 -11.24
C TYR A 119 -5.15 -4.27 -10.97
N TRP A 120 -5.77 -3.76 -9.90
CA TRP A 120 -7.17 -4.05 -9.62
C TRP A 120 -8.11 -3.45 -10.67
N GLY A 121 -7.88 -2.21 -11.09
CA GLY A 121 -8.66 -1.56 -12.15
C GLY A 121 -8.58 -2.32 -13.48
N TRP A 122 -7.39 -2.82 -13.83
CA TRP A 122 -7.20 -3.66 -15.01
C TRP A 122 -7.99 -4.96 -14.91
N LYS A 123 -7.86 -5.69 -13.80
CA LYS A 123 -8.59 -6.95 -13.59
C LYS A 123 -10.10 -6.74 -13.56
N GLY A 124 -10.56 -5.60 -13.03
CA GLY A 124 -11.95 -5.17 -13.04
C GLY A 124 -12.47 -4.65 -14.37
N GLY A 125 -11.64 -4.61 -15.43
CA GLY A 125 -12.06 -4.13 -16.75
C GLY A 125 -12.35 -2.63 -16.80
N TYR A 126 -11.72 -1.84 -15.94
CA TYR A 126 -12.00 -0.40 -15.84
C TYR A 126 -11.37 0.42 -16.96
N PHE A 127 -10.31 -0.05 -17.62
CA PHE A 127 -9.59 0.71 -18.64
C PHE A 127 -10.03 0.31 -20.06
N ASP A 128 -10.19 1.29 -20.96
CA ASP A 128 -10.57 1.00 -22.35
C ASP A 128 -9.39 0.42 -23.15
N ALA A 129 -8.17 0.86 -22.84
CA ALA A 129 -6.92 0.39 -23.44
C ALA A 129 -5.78 0.27 -22.40
N GLU A 130 -4.70 -0.44 -22.77
CA GLU A 130 -3.48 -0.53 -21.96
C GLU A 130 -2.84 0.84 -21.71
N ASP A 131 -2.90 1.75 -22.69
CA ASP A 131 -2.40 3.11 -22.55
C ASP A 131 -3.16 3.92 -21.49
N ASP A 132 -4.46 3.67 -21.29
CA ASP A 132 -5.23 4.29 -20.22
C ASP A 132 -4.77 3.80 -18.84
N ALA A 133 -4.47 2.51 -18.71
CA ALA A 133 -3.94 1.93 -17.47
C ALA A 133 -2.54 2.49 -17.15
N ARG A 134 -1.68 2.66 -18.17
CA ARG A 134 -0.37 3.30 -18.01
C ARG A 134 -0.51 4.78 -17.63
N ALA A 135 -1.40 5.51 -18.30
CA ALA A 135 -1.69 6.90 -17.96
C ALA A 135 -2.15 7.02 -16.51
N PHE A 136 -3.10 6.20 -16.07
CA PHE A 136 -3.55 6.19 -14.68
C PHE A 136 -2.40 5.90 -13.70
N PHE A 137 -1.59 4.88 -13.97
CA PHE A 137 -0.45 4.53 -13.11
C PHE A 137 0.57 5.67 -13.00
N ASP A 138 0.86 6.36 -14.10
CA ASP A 138 1.83 7.45 -14.14
C ASP A 138 1.28 8.70 -13.45
N GLU A 139 0.07 9.12 -13.79
CA GLU A 139 -0.57 10.31 -13.22
C GLU A 139 -0.75 10.17 -11.70
N MET A 140 -1.19 9.01 -11.21
CA MET A 140 -1.34 8.78 -9.76
C MET A 140 -0.01 8.88 -9.02
N ARG A 141 1.08 8.35 -9.58
CA ARG A 141 2.41 8.43 -8.96
C ARG A 141 2.91 9.87 -8.88
N LEU A 142 2.75 10.63 -9.96
CA LEU A 142 3.14 12.03 -9.99
C LEU A 142 2.29 12.87 -9.02
N MET A 143 0.97 12.69 -9.04
CA MET A 143 0.04 13.41 -8.15
C MET A 143 0.33 13.15 -6.66
N LEU A 144 0.66 11.90 -6.29
CA LEU A 144 1.08 11.57 -4.92
C LEU A 144 2.41 12.23 -4.56
N ALA A 145 3.39 12.19 -5.47
CA ALA A 145 4.71 12.79 -5.25
C ALA A 145 4.64 14.33 -5.11
N GLN A 146 3.80 14.98 -5.90
CA GLN A 146 3.56 16.42 -5.85
C GLN A 146 2.52 16.85 -4.80
N GLN A 147 2.01 15.91 -3.99
CA GLN A 147 1.00 16.16 -2.97
C GLN A 147 -0.28 16.86 -3.50
N MET A 148 -0.65 16.57 -4.76
CA MET A 148 -1.87 17.10 -5.40
C MET A 148 -3.14 16.46 -4.84
N GLY A 149 -3.00 15.27 -4.26
CA GLY A 149 -4.03 14.53 -3.56
C GLY A 149 -3.40 13.47 -2.68
N ALA A 150 -4.15 13.00 -1.68
CA ALA A 150 -3.73 11.93 -0.80
C ALA A 150 -4.93 11.04 -0.46
N PRO A 151 -4.77 9.70 -0.52
CA PRO A 151 -5.79 8.81 0.02
C PRO A 151 -5.79 8.83 1.55
N ASN A 152 -6.81 8.23 2.16
CA ASN A 152 -6.88 8.05 3.61
C ASN A 152 -5.73 7.16 4.14
N SER A 153 -5.38 7.29 5.42
CA SER A 153 -4.18 6.67 6.01
C SER A 153 -4.09 5.13 5.84
N PRO A 154 -5.17 4.33 6.00
CA PRO A 154 -5.13 2.89 5.73
C PRO A 154 -4.62 2.48 4.35
N GLN A 155 -4.88 3.29 3.32
CA GLN A 155 -4.30 3.05 1.99
C GLN A 155 -2.78 3.06 2.05
N TRP A 156 -2.20 4.10 2.66
CA TRP A 156 -0.76 4.23 2.80
C TRP A 156 -0.13 3.07 3.57
N PHE A 157 -0.80 2.53 4.60
CA PHE A 157 -0.25 1.43 5.39
C PHE A 157 -0.28 0.09 4.67
N ASN A 158 -1.42 -0.24 4.02
CA ASN A 158 -1.73 -1.62 3.68
C ASN A 158 -1.75 -1.90 2.18
N THR A 159 -2.05 -0.89 1.35
CA THR A 159 -2.29 -1.10 -0.08
C THR A 159 -0.98 -1.39 -0.83
N GLY A 160 -1.00 -2.44 -1.64
CA GLY A 160 0.08 -2.79 -2.55
C GLY A 160 1.27 -3.53 -1.97
N LEU A 161 1.27 -3.83 -0.66
CA LEU A 161 2.29 -4.68 -0.07
C LEU A 161 2.33 -6.08 -0.71
N HIS A 162 1.17 -6.69 -0.95
CA HIS A 162 1.08 -7.98 -1.63
C HIS A 162 1.47 -7.88 -3.11
N TRP A 163 1.02 -6.84 -3.84
CA TRP A 163 1.32 -6.69 -5.26
C TRP A 163 2.79 -6.36 -5.53
N ALA A 164 3.39 -5.44 -4.76
CA ALA A 164 4.76 -4.96 -5.01
C ALA A 164 5.83 -5.92 -4.46
N TYR A 165 5.54 -6.61 -3.36
CA TYR A 165 6.54 -7.37 -2.61
C TYR A 165 6.17 -8.84 -2.37
N GLY A 166 4.93 -9.25 -2.66
CA GLY A 166 4.42 -10.57 -2.31
C GLY A 166 4.27 -10.75 -0.80
N ILE A 167 4.19 -9.66 -0.02
CA ILE A 167 3.92 -9.74 1.41
C ILE A 167 2.52 -10.32 1.61
N ASP A 168 2.44 -11.38 2.40
CA ASP A 168 1.22 -12.10 2.69
C ASP A 168 1.09 -12.35 4.20
N GLY A 169 -0.06 -12.86 4.63
CA GLY A 169 -0.33 -13.18 6.03
C GLY A 169 -1.69 -13.85 6.20
N PRO A 170 -1.92 -14.54 7.33
CA PRO A 170 -3.15 -15.28 7.56
C PRO A 170 -4.37 -14.37 7.57
N ALA A 171 -5.52 -14.88 7.13
CA ALA A 171 -6.81 -14.20 7.17
C ALA A 171 -7.07 -13.47 8.50
N GLN A 172 -7.58 -12.23 8.41
CA GLN A 172 -7.82 -11.36 9.57
C GLN A 172 -9.30 -11.02 9.77
N GLY A 173 -10.17 -11.69 9.01
CA GLY A 173 -11.60 -11.42 9.03
C GLY A 173 -12.02 -10.20 8.20
N HIS A 174 -11.18 -9.76 7.25
CA HIS A 174 -11.58 -8.78 6.25
C HIS A 174 -12.56 -9.40 5.25
N PHE A 175 -13.39 -8.55 4.67
CA PHE A 175 -14.28 -8.92 3.58
C PHE A 175 -13.98 -8.05 2.36
N TYR A 176 -14.22 -8.60 1.18
CA TYR A 176 -14.20 -7.87 -0.07
C TYR A 176 -15.35 -8.35 -0.95
N VAL A 177 -15.74 -7.54 -1.92
CA VAL A 177 -16.71 -7.93 -2.93
C VAL A 177 -15.94 -8.48 -4.13
N ASP A 178 -16.23 -9.70 -4.54
CA ASP A 178 -15.68 -10.27 -5.76
C ASP A 178 -16.16 -9.46 -6.95
N PHE A 179 -15.23 -8.83 -7.69
CA PHE A 179 -15.58 -7.91 -8.76
C PHE A 179 -16.24 -8.61 -9.97
N ARG A 180 -16.13 -9.94 -10.09
CA ARG A 180 -16.75 -10.72 -11.18
C ARG A 180 -18.15 -11.18 -10.81
N THR A 181 -18.32 -11.71 -9.60
CA THR A 181 -19.60 -12.28 -9.18
C THR A 181 -20.48 -11.28 -8.43
N GLY A 182 -19.90 -10.25 -7.83
CA GLY A 182 -20.58 -9.31 -6.94
C GLY A 182 -20.80 -9.85 -5.53
N ASP A 183 -20.30 -11.05 -5.22
CA ASP A 183 -20.52 -11.68 -3.92
C ASP A 183 -19.57 -11.14 -2.86
N LEU A 184 -20.10 -10.97 -1.64
CA LEU A 184 -19.28 -10.70 -0.46
C LEU A 184 -18.49 -11.95 -0.08
N LYS A 185 -17.16 -11.86 -0.09
CA LYS A 185 -16.23 -12.93 0.28
C LYS A 185 -15.38 -12.55 1.47
N ARG A 186 -15.04 -13.54 2.30
CA ARG A 186 -14.00 -13.39 3.32
C ARG A 186 -12.64 -13.45 2.65
N SER A 187 -11.74 -12.55 3.03
CA SER A 187 -10.36 -12.59 2.55
C SER A 187 -9.59 -13.72 3.24
N GLU A 188 -8.93 -14.55 2.43
CA GLU A 188 -8.04 -15.62 2.90
C GLU A 188 -6.65 -15.09 3.31
N SER A 189 -6.32 -13.89 2.83
CA SER A 189 -5.06 -13.19 3.08
C SER A 189 -5.29 -11.86 3.79
N ALA A 190 -4.33 -11.46 4.63
CA ALA A 190 -4.33 -10.13 5.26
C ALA A 190 -3.98 -8.98 4.28
N TYR A 191 -3.30 -9.28 3.16
CA TYR A 191 -2.67 -8.26 2.31
C TYR A 191 -3.06 -8.33 0.83
N GLU A 192 -3.60 -9.45 0.34
CA GLU A 192 -4.10 -9.53 -1.04
C GLU A 192 -5.31 -8.63 -1.26
N HIS A 193 -6.27 -8.70 -0.33
CA HIS A 193 -7.38 -7.76 -0.16
C HIS A 193 -7.19 -7.04 1.19
N PRO A 194 -6.26 -6.07 1.25
CA PRO A 194 -5.91 -5.40 2.48
C PRO A 194 -7.07 -4.55 2.98
N GLN A 195 -7.06 -4.18 4.25
CA GLN A 195 -8.00 -3.21 4.83
C GLN A 195 -7.57 -1.78 4.48
N PRO A 196 -8.23 -1.08 3.53
CA PRO A 196 -7.69 0.16 2.96
C PRO A 196 -8.66 1.33 3.14
N HIS A 197 -9.66 1.19 4.02
CA HIS A 197 -10.69 2.19 4.29
C HIS A 197 -10.56 2.70 5.73
N ALA A 198 -10.79 3.98 5.94
CA ALA A 198 -10.62 4.61 7.25
C ALA A 198 -11.88 4.63 8.11
N CYS A 199 -13.08 4.50 7.52
CA CYS A 199 -14.33 4.78 8.22
C CYS A 199 -15.30 3.62 8.06
N PHE A 200 -15.83 3.14 9.18
CA PHE A 200 -16.84 2.08 9.23
C PHE A 200 -17.99 2.48 10.17
N ILE A 201 -19.19 2.02 9.84
CA ILE A 201 -20.33 2.04 10.75
C ILE A 201 -20.78 0.60 10.94
N GLN A 202 -20.86 0.16 12.18
CA GLN A 202 -21.20 -1.21 12.54
C GLN A 202 -22.58 -1.27 13.18
N GLY A 203 -23.34 -2.30 12.82
CA GLY A 203 -24.56 -2.66 13.53
C GLY A 203 -24.24 -3.53 14.75
N ILE A 204 -25.02 -3.34 15.82
CA ILE A 204 -25.05 -4.20 16.99
C ILE A 204 -26.48 -4.64 17.28
N GLN A 205 -26.65 -5.91 17.63
CA GLN A 205 -27.91 -6.43 18.15
C GLN A 205 -27.84 -6.51 19.67
N ASP A 206 -28.98 -6.35 20.34
CA ASP A 206 -29.10 -6.54 21.79
C ASP A 206 -29.00 -8.03 22.15
N ASN A 207 -27.78 -8.55 22.02
CA ASN A 207 -27.39 -9.92 22.27
C ASN A 207 -25.94 -9.93 22.77
N LEU A 208 -25.65 -10.73 23.79
CA LEU A 208 -24.34 -10.75 24.41
C LEU A 208 -23.26 -11.45 23.56
N VAL A 209 -23.50 -12.69 23.13
CA VAL A 209 -22.42 -13.60 22.64
C VAL A 209 -22.59 -14.11 21.21
N ASN A 210 -23.76 -13.95 20.60
CA ASN A 210 -23.98 -14.42 19.24
C ASN A 210 -23.36 -13.48 18.18
N GLU A 211 -23.25 -13.97 16.95
CA GLU A 211 -22.85 -13.15 15.80
C GLU A 211 -23.75 -11.91 15.69
N GLY A 212 -23.14 -10.74 15.48
CA GLY A 212 -23.85 -9.45 15.50
C GLY A 212 -24.13 -8.88 16.90
N GLY A 213 -23.84 -9.62 17.97
CA GLY A 213 -23.95 -9.17 19.36
C GLY A 213 -22.74 -8.38 19.87
N ILE A 214 -22.74 -8.08 21.17
CA ILE A 214 -21.75 -7.22 21.85
C ILE A 214 -20.33 -7.77 21.78
N MET A 215 -20.14 -9.06 22.09
CA MET A 215 -18.79 -9.65 22.08
C MET A 215 -18.23 -9.82 20.66
N ASP A 216 -19.10 -10.06 19.68
CA ASP A 216 -18.71 -10.08 18.27
C ASP A 216 -18.32 -8.67 17.78
N LEU A 217 -19.10 -7.64 18.11
CA LEU A 217 -18.75 -6.24 17.82
C LEU A 217 -17.36 -5.89 18.36
N TRP A 218 -17.07 -6.21 19.61
CA TRP A 218 -15.77 -5.93 20.20
C TRP A 218 -14.62 -6.54 19.39
N THR A 219 -14.81 -7.77 18.93
CA THR A 219 -13.84 -8.46 18.07
C THR A 219 -13.72 -7.80 16.68
N ARG A 220 -14.85 -7.39 16.08
CA ARG A 220 -14.87 -6.69 14.79
C ARG A 220 -14.19 -5.32 14.87
N GLU A 221 -14.49 -4.51 15.87
CA GLU A 221 -13.84 -3.22 16.10
C GLU A 221 -12.33 -3.37 16.34
N ALA A 222 -11.91 -4.34 17.17
CA ALA A 222 -10.50 -4.60 17.40
C ALA A 222 -9.74 -4.93 16.10
N ARG A 223 -10.37 -5.67 15.18
CA ARG A 223 -9.79 -5.96 13.85
C ARG A 223 -9.66 -4.70 13.00
N LEU A 224 -10.66 -3.84 12.99
CA LEU A 224 -10.61 -2.55 12.26
C LEU A 224 -9.48 -1.65 12.78
N PHE A 225 -9.36 -1.52 14.11
CA PHE A 225 -8.32 -0.71 14.73
C PHE A 225 -6.91 -1.23 14.43
N LYS A 226 -6.73 -2.56 14.42
CA LYS A 226 -5.45 -3.21 14.10
C LYS A 226 -4.88 -2.75 12.75
N TYR A 227 -5.74 -2.45 11.77
CA TYR A 227 -5.34 -2.03 10.43
C TYR A 227 -5.50 -0.52 10.17
N GLY A 228 -5.76 0.27 11.23
CA GLY A 228 -5.76 1.73 11.19
C GLY A 228 -7.09 2.37 10.81
N SER A 229 -8.19 1.65 10.88
CA SER A 229 -9.53 2.18 10.61
C SER A 229 -10.23 2.66 11.88
N GLY A 230 -11.02 3.71 11.76
CA GLY A 230 -12.00 4.14 12.76
C GLY A 230 -13.39 3.54 12.52
N THR A 231 -14.16 3.40 13.59
CA THR A 231 -15.49 2.78 13.56
C THR A 231 -16.44 3.54 14.47
N GLY A 232 -17.69 3.71 14.03
CA GLY A 232 -18.83 4.08 14.86
C GLY A 232 -19.84 2.93 14.89
N THR A 233 -20.70 2.90 15.90
CA THR A 233 -21.64 1.79 16.10
C THR A 233 -23.04 2.32 16.35
N ASN A 234 -24.04 1.67 15.74
CA ASN A 234 -25.47 1.85 16.01
C ASN A 234 -26.09 0.52 16.41
#